data_AF-A0A537I8X0-F1
#
_entry.id   AF-A0A537I8X0-F1
#
_cell.length_a   1.000
_cell.length_b   1.000
_cell.length_c   1.000
_cell.angle_alpha   90.00
_cell.angle_beta   90.00
_cell.angle_gamma   90.00
#
_symmetry.space_group_name_H-M   'P 1'
#
loop_
_entity.id
_entity.type
_entity.pdbx_description
1 polymer ?
#
loop_
_entity_poly.entity_id
_entity_poly.type
_entity_poly.pdbx_seq_one_letter_code
_entity_poly.pdbx_strand_id
1 'polypeptide(L)'
;MLQHGTRSKIAERAAPHLPFEEFKAESLEALLRLLEKYKVASSKIQFSESESAHSFCQKQLIHILVPFDHYPVNKHVYREVELLYQYCPSCRLAVRVL
;
A
#
# COMPACT_ATOMS: atom_id res chain seq x y z
N MET A 1 -39.47 -21.79 3.83
CA MET A 1 -38.13 -22.24 4.27
C MET A 1 -37.13 -21.19 3.85
N LEU A 2 -36.43 -20.57 4.79
CA LEU A 2 -35.40 -19.56 4.51
C LEU A 2 -34.08 -20.29 4.20
N GLN A 3 -33.60 -20.22 2.95
CA GLN A 3 -32.27 -20.73 2.62
C GLN A 3 -31.23 -19.69 3.01
N HIS A 4 -30.30 -20.09 3.89
CA HIS A 4 -29.22 -19.24 4.37
C HIS A 4 -28.31 -18.83 3.21
N GLY A 5 -28.05 -17.52 3.10
CA GLY A 5 -27.13 -16.98 2.10
C GLY A 5 -25.74 -17.60 2.23
N THR A 6 -25.17 -18.01 1.10
CA THR A 6 -23.78 -18.43 0.99
C THR A 6 -22.87 -17.29 1.45
N ARG A 7 -22.28 -17.45 2.64
CA ARG A 7 -21.34 -16.50 3.22
C ARG A 7 -20.11 -16.43 2.32
N SER A 8 -20.03 -15.39 1.49
CA SER A 8 -19.03 -15.26 0.44
C SER A 8 -17.63 -15.28 1.05
N LYS A 9 -16.76 -16.20 0.61
CA LYS A 9 -15.35 -16.31 1.05
C LYS A 9 -14.47 -15.24 0.39
N ILE A 10 -14.90 -13.99 0.40
CA ILE A 10 -14.02 -12.87 0.07
C ILE A 10 -13.21 -12.60 1.33
N ALA A 11 -11.94 -13.00 1.32
CA ALA A 11 -11.05 -12.74 2.43
C ALA A 11 -10.81 -11.22 2.53
N GLU A 12 -11.08 -10.66 3.71
CA GLU A 12 -10.91 -9.24 4.04
C GLU A 12 -9.41 -8.89 4.12
N ARG A 13 -8.73 -8.80 2.96
CA ARG A 13 -7.35 -8.31 2.87
C ARG A 13 -7.33 -6.80 3.12
N ALA A 14 -7.14 -6.43 4.39
CA ALA A 14 -6.81 -5.06 4.77
C ALA A 14 -5.44 -4.64 4.20
N ALA A 15 -5.29 -3.36 3.87
CA ALA A 15 -4.00 -2.76 3.55
C ALA A 15 -3.05 -2.87 4.76
N PRO A 16 -1.72 -3.01 4.56
CA PRO A 16 -0.77 -3.25 5.65
C PRO A 16 -0.55 -2.05 6.58
N HIS A 17 -0.91 -0.84 6.12
CA HIS A 17 -0.81 0.43 6.86
C HIS A 17 -2.04 1.29 6.52
N LEU A 18 -2.42 2.23 7.37
CA LEU A 18 -3.47 3.22 7.14
C LEU A 18 -2.96 4.42 6.31
N PRO A 19 -3.84 5.17 5.62
CA PRO A 19 -3.43 6.42 4.96
C PRO A 19 -2.79 7.39 5.96
N PHE A 20 -1.69 8.02 5.53
CA PHE A 20 -0.81 8.90 6.31
C PHE A 20 -0.11 8.25 7.52
N GLU A 21 -0.09 6.92 7.61
CA GLU A 21 0.70 6.21 8.62
C GLU A 21 2.20 6.23 8.26
N GLU A 22 3.00 6.83 9.14
CA GLU A 22 4.47 6.81 9.10
C GLU A 22 5.04 5.60 9.85
N PHE A 23 5.99 4.91 9.23
CA PHE A 23 6.66 3.74 9.81
C PHE A 23 8.12 3.64 9.35
N LYS A 24 8.93 2.87 10.10
CA LYS A 24 10.34 2.65 9.75
C LYS A 24 10.50 1.49 8.77
N ALA A 25 11.37 1.69 7.79
CA ALA A 25 11.81 0.64 6.86
C ALA A 25 13.34 0.72 6.72
N GLU A 26 14.04 -0.38 7.01
CA GLU A 26 15.50 -0.39 7.11
C GLU A 26 16.21 -0.15 5.77
N SER A 27 15.59 -0.60 4.68
CA SER A 27 16.03 -0.38 3.30
C SER A 27 14.83 -0.41 2.34
N LEU A 28 15.05 -0.01 1.08
CA LEU A 28 14.03 -0.12 0.03
C LEU A 28 13.65 -1.58 -0.23
N GLU A 29 14.63 -2.49 -0.27
CA GLU A 29 14.43 -3.91 -0.50
C GLU A 29 13.62 -4.57 0.63
N ALA A 30 13.85 -4.15 1.88
CA ALA A 30 13.05 -4.60 3.03
C ALA A 30 11.59 -4.16 2.90
N LEU A 31 11.36 -2.89 2.49
CA LEU A 31 10.02 -2.34 2.24
C LEU A 31 9.30 -3.07 1.09
N LEU A 32 9.98 -3.26 -0.05
CA LEU A 32 9.43 -3.97 -1.19
C LEU A 32 9.06 -5.42 -0.83
N ARG A 33 9.93 -6.15 -0.10
CA ARG A 33 9.65 -7.51 0.40
C ARG A 33 8.46 -7.59 1.36
N LEU A 34 8.19 -6.51 2.11
CA LEU A 34 7.02 -6.42 2.98
C LEU A 34 5.75 -6.23 2.13
N LEU A 35 5.77 -5.27 1.21
CA LEU A 35 4.63 -4.91 0.35
C LEU A 35 4.25 -6.01 -0.67
N GLU A 36 5.23 -6.79 -1.14
CA GLU A 36 5.08 -7.91 -2.08
C GLU A 36 4.07 -8.98 -1.60
N LYS A 37 3.85 -9.08 -0.29
CA LYS A 37 2.88 -10.02 0.31
C LYS A 37 1.42 -9.57 0.12
N TYR A 38 1.20 -8.26 -0.02
CA TYR A 38 -0.12 -7.62 0.01
C TYR A 38 -0.67 -7.35 -1.39
N LYS A 39 0.20 -7.15 -2.39
CA LYS A 39 -0.21 -6.91 -3.78
C LYS A 39 -1.10 -8.02 -4.37
N VAL A 40 -1.76 -7.70 -5.47
CA VAL A 40 -2.52 -8.65 -6.30
C VAL A 40 -1.59 -9.74 -6.86
N ALA A 41 -2.06 -10.98 -6.92
CA ALA A 41 -1.31 -12.09 -7.52
C ALA A 41 -0.88 -11.76 -8.96
N SER A 42 0.33 -12.17 -9.36
CA SER A 42 0.93 -11.92 -10.68
C SER A 42 1.13 -10.45 -11.10
N SER A 43 0.72 -9.46 -10.31
CA SER A 43 1.09 -8.04 -10.52
C SER A 43 2.56 -7.77 -10.15
N LYS A 44 3.08 -6.56 -10.44
CA LYS A 44 4.41 -6.09 -10.00
C LYS A 44 4.28 -4.76 -9.27
N ILE A 45 5.02 -4.59 -8.17
CA ILE A 45 5.22 -3.28 -7.55
C ILE A 45 6.02 -2.41 -8.52
N GLN A 46 5.59 -1.16 -8.70
CA GLN A 46 6.34 -0.14 -9.43
C GLN A 46 6.96 0.82 -8.43
N PHE A 47 8.14 1.35 -8.74
CA PHE A 47 8.73 2.43 -7.97
C PHE A 47 9.54 3.36 -8.86
N SER A 48 9.59 4.63 -8.50
CA SER A 48 10.37 5.66 -9.16
C SER A 48 10.93 6.62 -8.13
N GLU A 49 11.99 7.34 -8.50
CA GLU A 49 12.34 8.54 -7.77
C GLU A 49 11.22 9.58 -7.88
N SER A 50 11.06 10.38 -6.83
CA SER A 50 10.19 11.54 -6.80
C SER A 50 10.91 12.78 -7.31
N GLU A 51 10.18 13.67 -7.94
CA GLU A 51 10.63 15.06 -8.18
C GLU A 51 10.69 15.87 -6.87
N SER A 52 10.02 15.40 -5.81
CA SER A 52 10.01 16.03 -4.49
C SER A 52 11.10 15.47 -3.57
N ALA A 53 11.78 16.37 -2.86
CA ALA A 53 12.67 16.02 -1.76
C ALA A 53 11.91 15.92 -0.44
N HIS A 54 12.38 15.06 0.47
CA HIS A 54 11.88 14.98 1.83
C HIS A 54 12.18 16.28 2.57
N SER A 55 11.16 16.99 3.04
CA SER A 55 11.27 18.32 3.67
C SER A 55 12.25 18.37 4.86
N PHE A 56 12.37 17.27 5.61
CA PHE A 56 13.26 17.20 6.76
C PHE A 56 14.75 17.08 6.39
N CYS A 57 15.13 16.13 5.53
CA CYS A 57 16.54 15.84 5.21
C CYS A 57 17.01 16.33 3.84
N GLN A 58 16.11 16.91 3.03
CA GLN A 58 16.37 17.42 1.69
C GLN A 58 16.95 16.37 0.73
N LYS A 59 16.65 15.08 0.97
CA LYS A 59 17.00 13.96 0.08
C LYS A 59 15.79 13.49 -0.70
N GLN A 60 16.03 13.01 -1.91
CA GLN A 60 15.02 12.55 -2.84
C GLN A 60 14.17 11.44 -2.23
N LEU A 61 12.85 11.52 -2.43
CA LEU A 61 11.92 10.46 -2.05
C LEU A 61 11.82 9.41 -3.16
N ILE A 62 11.42 8.20 -2.78
CA ILE A 62 11.04 7.13 -3.72
C ILE A 62 9.53 6.94 -3.59
N HIS A 63 8.82 7.07 -4.70
CA HIS A 63 7.41 6.71 -4.82
C HIS A 63 7.33 5.20 -5.09
N ILE A 64 6.45 4.50 -4.37
CA ILE A 64 6.24 3.06 -4.52
C ILE A 64 4.74 2.82 -4.69
N LEU A 65 4.36 2.33 -5.86
CA LEU A 65 2.98 2.02 -6.24
C LEU A 65 2.79 0.50 -6.17
N VAL A 66 1.89 0.06 -5.29
CA VAL A 66 1.60 -1.35 -5.03
C VAL A 66 0.23 -1.67 -5.61
N PRO A 67 0.13 -2.46 -6.69
CA PRO A 67 -1.16 -2.91 -7.21
C PRO A 67 -1.87 -3.75 -6.14
N PHE A 68 -2.97 -3.23 -5.63
CA PHE A 68 -3.72 -3.79 -4.52
C PHE A 68 -5.14 -4.11 -4.99
N ASP A 69 -6.00 -4.62 -4.12
CA ASP A 69 -7.41 -4.80 -4.47
C ASP A 69 -8.25 -4.63 -3.21
N HIS A 70 -9.36 -3.92 -3.36
CA HIS A 70 -10.61 -4.22 -2.69
C HIS A 70 -11.77 -3.41 -3.27
N TYR A 71 -12.95 -3.86 -2.86
CA TYR A 71 -14.29 -3.51 -3.30
C TYR A 71 -15.25 -4.18 -2.27
N PRO A 72 -16.58 -4.00 -2.31
CA PRO A 72 -17.38 -3.15 -3.20
C PRO A 72 -17.96 -1.90 -2.52
N VAL A 73 -17.95 -0.76 -3.24
CA VAL A 73 -18.79 0.41 -2.92
C VAL A 73 -20.26 0.02 -3.06
N ASN A 74 -20.88 -0.48 -1.97
CA ASN A 74 -21.86 -1.56 -2.12
C ASN A 74 -23.28 -1.21 -2.59
N LYS A 75 -23.88 -0.02 -2.52
CA LYS A 75 -23.82 1.14 -1.60
C LYS A 75 -22.66 2.17 -1.74
N HIS A 76 -21.72 2.46 -0.84
CA HIS A 76 -21.33 1.92 0.48
C HIS A 76 -19.83 1.57 0.51
N VAL A 77 -18.96 2.58 0.66
CA VAL A 77 -17.49 2.57 0.63
C VAL A 77 -16.80 1.21 0.91
N TYR A 78 -16.06 0.75 -0.10
CA TYR A 78 -14.87 -0.11 -0.08
C TYR A 78 -14.14 0.18 -1.41
N ARG A 79 -12.90 0.70 -1.43
CA ARG A 79 -12.00 0.57 -2.60
C ARG A 79 -10.62 1.15 -2.36
N GLU A 80 -9.57 0.34 -2.53
CA GLU A 80 -8.22 0.80 -2.88
C GLU A 80 -7.65 -0.22 -3.87
N VAL A 81 -7.37 0.23 -5.10
CA VAL A 81 -6.91 -0.63 -6.21
C VAL A 81 -5.39 -0.52 -6.40
N GLU A 82 -4.78 0.55 -5.87
CA GLU A 82 -3.33 0.66 -5.70
C GLU A 82 -3.08 1.38 -4.37
N LEU A 83 -1.99 1.04 -3.69
CA LEU A 83 -1.50 1.78 -2.52
C LEU A 83 -0.28 2.60 -2.94
N LEU A 84 -0.19 3.85 -2.50
CA LEU A 84 0.97 4.71 -2.78
C LEU A 84 1.77 4.91 -1.49
N TYR A 85 3.06 4.62 -1.54
CA TYR A 85 4.00 4.93 -0.47
C TYR A 85 5.04 5.94 -0.94
N GLN A 86 5.50 6.77 0.00
CA GLN A 86 6.72 7.55 -0.13
C GLN A 86 7.76 7.01 0.86
N TYR A 87 8.98 6.75 0.38
CA TYR A 87 10.09 6.27 1.20
C TYR A 87 11.29 7.20 1.08
N CYS A 88 11.94 7.51 2.21
CA CYS A 88 13.19 8.26 2.27
C CYS A 88 14.36 7.33 2.66
N PRO A 89 15.27 6.99 1.72
CA PRO A 89 16.40 6.10 2.01
C PRO A 89 17.31 6.59 3.14
N SER A 90 17.52 7.90 3.26
CA SER A 90 18.39 8.48 4.29
C SER A 90 17.75 8.51 5.68
N CYS A 91 16.44 8.72 5.77
CA CYS A 91 15.71 8.72 7.04
C CYS A 91 15.26 7.31 7.47
N ARG A 92 15.26 6.33 6.56
CA ARG A 92 14.71 4.98 6.78
C ARG A 92 13.26 5.01 7.27
N LEU A 93 12.51 5.93 6.69
CA LEU A 93 11.12 6.25 7.00
C LEU A 93 10.29 6.10 5.74
N ALA A 94 9.14 5.45 5.87
CA ALA A 94 8.12 5.33 4.85
C ALA A 94 6.80 5.91 5.38
N VAL A 95 5.99 6.45 4.48
CA VAL A 95 4.61 6.85 4.76
C VAL A 95 3.71 6.26 3.69
N ARG A 96 2.54 5.73 4.08
CA ARG A 96 1.47 5.43 3.13
C ARG A 96 0.76 6.74 2.80
N VAL A 97 0.79 7.18 1.54
CA VAL A 97 0.14 8.42 1.09
C VAL A 97 -1.31 8.18 0.66
N LEU A 98 -1.55 7.08 -0.07
CA LEU A 98 -2.88 6.65 -0.55
C LEU A 98 -3.12 5.17 -0.29
#